data_AF-A0A357N2Q3-F1
#
_entry.id   AF-A0A357N2Q3-F1
#
_cell.length_a   1.000
_cell.length_b   1.000
_cell.length_c   1.000
_cell.angle_alpha   90.00
_cell.angle_beta   90.00
_cell.angle_gamma   90.00
#
_symmetry.space_group_name_H-M   'P 1'
#
loop_
_entity.id
_entity.type
_entity.pdbx_description
1 polymer ?
#
loop_
_entity_poly.entity_id
_entity_poly.type
_entity_poly.pdbx_seq_one_letter_code
_entity_poly.pdbx_strand_id
1 'polypeptide(L)'
;MPYATAQPLHATGPAMNLVLYGIDRELLPRLALRLPASAVLHWQDSTQPTSAQDLQRGANSLVLLDFRPEYAASSTVLAEQLQQTQPDLNLMAVGATGTGQVEGVVMALRAGLRDVLDLDSDNGAIETALRRALSPRTAAAPQPSHRARFVLLLGVRAGVGTSTLAAHLAVLAQQQRSHAGDDARGTDGLLMELAQPAGDLALYLNLDSRFHYEDALRNASRIDATLARTAMARHTSGLVLLDRASGSDAVPPSDPGALLQRLRGVFTSVLCDAGGCPLRQLPPLLLEQADEIWLVADTAIATLVSLDHALKHLSGQRERESRLQLVVNRHDEHSGLTPEQIARRFELPLLATLPERPRVRAAASHGHLLLQDAPRDPYLRALAPLVARLDPAAGPALPPGLRERLALALGGTPWKTK
;
A
#
# COMPACT_ATOMS: atom_id res chain seq x y z
N MET A 1 23.24 -32.96 -52.52
CA MET A 1 22.39 -32.11 -51.66
C MET A 1 23.21 -31.73 -50.43
N PRO A 2 23.79 -30.53 -50.35
CA PRO A 2 24.52 -30.13 -49.16
C PRO A 2 23.51 -29.82 -48.04
N TYR A 3 23.69 -30.43 -46.87
CA TYR A 3 22.89 -30.13 -45.68
C TYR A 3 23.24 -28.72 -45.18
N ALA A 4 22.22 -27.97 -44.76
CA ALA A 4 22.40 -26.65 -44.15
C ALA A 4 23.10 -26.79 -42.79
N THR A 5 24.25 -26.13 -42.63
CA THR A 5 24.91 -25.93 -41.35
C THR A 5 24.24 -24.78 -40.61
N ALA A 6 23.53 -25.08 -39.52
CA ALA A 6 23.00 -24.06 -38.63
C ALA A 6 24.16 -23.41 -37.86
N GLN A 7 24.43 -22.13 -38.11
CA GLN A 7 25.29 -21.32 -37.25
C GLN A 7 24.47 -20.79 -36.08
N PRO A 8 24.99 -20.80 -34.84
CA PRO A 8 24.29 -20.22 -33.70
C PRO A 8 24.13 -18.72 -33.93
N LEU A 9 22.88 -18.26 -33.93
CA LEU A 9 22.51 -16.85 -33.97
C LEU A 9 22.95 -16.23 -32.64
N HIS A 10 24.16 -15.66 -32.61
CA HIS A 10 24.69 -14.76 -31.56
C HIS A 10 24.28 -15.08 -30.11
N ALA A 11 25.14 -15.81 -29.38
CA ALA A 11 24.99 -15.99 -27.92
C ALA A 11 25.42 -14.76 -27.09
N THR A 12 25.48 -13.57 -27.68
CA THR A 12 25.77 -12.34 -26.93
C THR A 12 24.46 -11.74 -26.45
N GLY A 13 24.15 -11.94 -25.16
CA GLY A 13 23.10 -11.20 -24.48
C GLY A 13 23.34 -9.68 -24.53
N PRO A 14 22.36 -8.87 -24.11
CA PRO A 14 22.56 -7.42 -24.00
C PRO A 14 23.78 -7.10 -23.13
N ALA A 15 24.50 -6.03 -23.47
CA ALA A 15 25.63 -5.57 -22.68
C ALA A 15 25.18 -5.25 -21.25
N MET A 16 25.95 -5.72 -20.25
CA MET A 16 25.66 -5.57 -18.83
C MET A 16 26.68 -4.63 -18.19
N ASN A 17 26.23 -3.57 -17.53
CA ASN A 17 27.10 -2.63 -16.83
C ASN A 17 27.07 -2.95 -15.34
N LEU A 18 28.13 -3.60 -14.84
CA LEU A 18 28.23 -3.98 -13.43
C LEU A 18 29.14 -3.00 -12.71
N VAL A 19 28.70 -2.49 -11.56
CA VAL A 19 29.50 -1.61 -10.70
C VAL A 19 29.70 -2.31 -9.36
N LEU A 20 30.91 -2.81 -9.11
CA LEU A 20 31.30 -3.27 -7.79
C LEU A 20 31.55 -2.04 -6.91
N TYR A 21 30.64 -1.82 -5.96
CA TYR A 21 30.72 -0.74 -5.00
C TYR A 21 31.15 -1.31 -3.66
N GLY A 22 32.41 -1.08 -3.28
CA GLY A 22 33.01 -1.68 -2.11
C GLY A 22 34.29 -0.98 -1.69
N ILE A 23 34.77 -1.35 -0.49
CA ILE A 23 35.93 -0.71 0.14
C ILE A 23 37.23 -1.13 -0.54
N ASP A 24 37.34 -2.40 -0.94
CA ASP A 24 38.55 -2.97 -1.54
C ASP A 24 38.32 -3.42 -3.00
N ARG A 25 39.43 -3.79 -3.66
CA ARG A 25 39.43 -4.33 -5.02
C ARG A 25 39.62 -5.85 -5.07
N GLU A 26 39.61 -6.55 -3.94
CA GLU A 26 39.96 -7.98 -3.88
C GLU A 26 38.94 -8.86 -4.61
N LEU A 27 37.67 -8.47 -4.54
CA LEU A 27 36.59 -9.20 -5.21
C LEU A 27 36.61 -8.98 -6.74
N LEU A 28 37.20 -7.89 -7.21
CA LEU A 28 37.21 -7.51 -8.63
C LEU A 28 37.82 -8.59 -9.55
N PRO A 29 39.05 -9.10 -9.34
CA PRO A 29 39.63 -10.14 -10.19
C PRO A 29 38.85 -11.46 -10.10
N ARG A 30 38.26 -11.77 -8.94
CA ARG A 30 37.47 -13.00 -8.75
C ARG A 30 36.17 -12.96 -9.54
N LEU A 31 35.46 -11.83 -9.51
CA LEU A 31 34.28 -11.60 -10.33
C LEU A 31 34.64 -11.60 -11.82
N ALA A 32 35.67 -10.87 -12.23
CA ALA A 32 36.06 -10.75 -13.64
C ALA A 32 36.31 -12.12 -14.33
N LEU A 33 36.82 -13.12 -13.59
CA LEU A 33 37.05 -14.48 -14.10
C LEU A 33 35.77 -15.31 -14.30
N ARG A 34 34.67 -14.90 -13.67
CA ARG A 34 33.39 -15.64 -13.64
C ARG A 34 32.31 -14.98 -14.48
N LEU A 35 32.47 -13.71 -14.80
CA LEU A 35 31.51 -12.93 -15.57
C LEU A 35 31.49 -13.35 -17.05
N PRO A 36 30.33 -13.27 -17.71
CA PRO A 36 30.23 -13.52 -19.15
C PRO A 36 30.92 -12.42 -19.94
N ALA A 37 31.35 -12.74 -21.16
CA ALA A 37 32.09 -11.80 -22.04
C ALA A 37 31.31 -10.52 -22.41
N SER A 38 29.99 -10.51 -22.21
CA SER A 38 29.12 -9.34 -22.46
C SER A 38 29.00 -8.40 -21.25
N ALA A 39 29.60 -8.73 -20.10
CA ALA A 39 29.59 -7.89 -18.90
C ALA A 39 30.82 -6.97 -18.86
N VAL A 40 30.59 -5.69 -18.59
CA VAL A 40 31.62 -4.72 -18.26
C VAL A 40 31.58 -4.48 -16.76
N LEU A 41 32.67 -4.81 -16.07
CA LEU A 41 32.79 -4.63 -14.62
C LEU A 41 33.61 -3.38 -14.30
N HIS A 42 32.99 -2.45 -13.57
CA HIS A 42 33.62 -1.27 -13.01
C HIS A 42 33.79 -1.44 -11.50
N TRP A 43 34.76 -0.74 -10.94
CA TRP A 43 34.95 -0.63 -9.49
C TRP A 43 34.76 0.81 -9.06
N GLN A 44 34.04 1.01 -7.96
CA GLN A 44 33.85 2.29 -7.32
C GLN A 44 34.11 2.16 -5.81
N ASP A 45 34.94 3.05 -5.29
CA ASP A 45 35.32 3.09 -3.88
C ASP A 45 34.14 3.56 -3.02
N SER A 46 33.70 2.72 -2.07
CA SER A 46 32.58 3.06 -1.19
C SER A 46 32.93 4.00 -0.04
N THR A 47 34.20 4.32 0.16
CA THR A 47 34.65 5.30 1.18
C THR A 47 34.60 6.74 0.68
N GLN A 48 34.37 6.94 -0.62
CA GLN A 48 34.31 8.26 -1.25
C GLN A 48 32.87 8.69 -1.54
N PRO A 49 32.57 10.01 -1.47
CA PRO A 49 31.26 10.52 -1.86
C PRO A 49 30.96 10.14 -3.31
N THR A 50 29.89 9.38 -3.51
CA THR A 50 29.53 8.78 -4.80
C THR A 50 28.10 9.17 -5.16
N SER A 51 27.88 9.67 -6.38
CA SER A 51 26.54 10.04 -6.87
C SER A 51 25.83 8.87 -7.54
N ALA A 52 24.50 8.98 -7.72
CA ALA A 52 23.72 7.99 -8.46
C ALA A 52 24.24 7.80 -9.90
N GLN A 53 24.72 8.87 -10.52
CA GLN A 53 25.25 8.85 -11.90
C GLN A 53 26.54 8.04 -12.00
N ASP A 54 27.37 8.04 -10.94
CA ASP A 54 28.61 7.25 -10.90
C ASP A 54 28.32 5.74 -10.86
N LEU A 55 27.21 5.37 -10.22
CA LEU A 55 26.72 4.00 -10.08
C LEU A 55 25.83 3.55 -11.26
N GLN A 56 25.15 4.47 -11.93
CA GLN A 56 24.30 4.22 -13.11
C GLN A 56 25.07 4.48 -14.42
N ARG A 57 25.92 3.54 -14.81
CA ARG A 57 26.70 3.60 -16.06
C ARG A 57 25.93 3.12 -17.28
N GLY A 58 24.80 3.78 -17.57
CA GLY A 58 23.98 3.54 -18.77
C GLY A 58 22.79 2.60 -18.57
N ALA A 59 22.23 2.10 -19.68
CA ALA A 59 21.15 1.12 -19.62
C ALA A 59 21.68 -0.22 -19.05
N ASN A 60 20.84 -0.93 -18.29
CA ASN A 60 21.17 -2.20 -17.65
C ASN A 60 22.37 -2.09 -16.69
N SER A 61 22.35 -1.11 -15.78
CA SER A 61 23.31 -1.03 -14.68
C SER A 61 22.85 -1.83 -13.45
N LEU A 62 23.79 -2.57 -12.85
CA LEU A 62 23.61 -3.32 -11.61
C LEU A 62 24.76 -2.99 -10.66
N VAL A 63 24.42 -2.58 -9.45
CA VAL A 63 25.38 -2.31 -8.38
C VAL A 63 25.56 -3.56 -7.54
N LEU A 64 26.81 -4.01 -7.45
CA LEU A 64 27.23 -5.19 -6.70
C LEU A 64 27.83 -4.74 -5.36
N LEU A 65 27.34 -5.30 -4.25
CA LEU A 65 27.85 -5.04 -2.90
C LEU A 65 28.53 -6.29 -2.35
N ASP A 66 29.71 -6.14 -1.74
CA ASP A 66 30.48 -7.26 -1.20
C ASP A 66 29.93 -7.70 0.16
N PHE A 67 29.27 -8.86 0.19
CA PHE A 67 28.73 -9.50 1.39
C PHE A 67 29.55 -10.71 1.83
N ARG A 68 30.84 -10.77 1.49
CA ARG A 68 31.77 -11.67 2.20
C ARG A 68 31.82 -11.31 3.70
N PRO A 69 32.12 -12.26 4.60
CA PRO A 69 32.10 -12.02 6.04
C PRO A 69 32.89 -10.79 6.49
N GLU A 70 34.00 -10.51 5.83
CA GLU A 70 34.86 -9.35 6.10
C GLU A 70 34.15 -8.00 5.89
N TYR A 71 33.20 -7.92 4.94
CA TYR A 71 32.61 -6.66 4.45
C TYR A 71 31.10 -6.55 4.64
N ALA A 72 30.42 -7.64 5.01
CA ALA A 72 28.97 -7.70 5.10
C ALA A 72 28.35 -6.61 5.99
N ALA A 73 28.98 -6.27 7.12
CA ALA A 73 28.48 -5.21 8.02
C ALA A 73 28.50 -3.83 7.36
N SER A 74 29.61 -3.45 6.73
CA SER A 74 29.73 -2.18 6.00
C SER A 74 28.80 -2.13 4.80
N SER A 75 28.70 -3.23 4.05
CA SER A 75 27.80 -3.34 2.89
C SER A 75 26.32 -3.30 3.26
N THR A 76 25.95 -3.73 4.47
CA THR A 76 24.57 -3.59 5.00
C THR A 76 24.22 -2.12 5.15
N VAL A 77 25.09 -1.32 5.78
CA VAL A 77 24.88 0.13 5.96
C VAL A 77 24.78 0.84 4.60
N LEU A 78 25.65 0.48 3.66
CA LEU A 78 25.63 1.03 2.30
C LEU A 78 24.35 0.67 1.54
N ALA A 79 23.87 -0.57 1.65
CA ALA A 79 22.64 -1.02 1.01
C ALA A 79 21.43 -0.22 1.52
N GLU A 80 21.29 -0.06 2.84
CA GLU A 80 20.20 0.71 3.44
C GLU A 80 20.24 2.18 3.02
N GLN A 81 21.43 2.80 3.01
CA GLN A 81 21.61 4.18 2.57
C GLN A 81 21.25 4.37 1.09
N LEU A 82 21.71 3.48 0.20
CA LEU A 82 21.42 3.56 -1.24
C LEU A 82 19.93 3.34 -1.51
N GLN A 83 19.27 2.41 -0.81
CA GLN A 83 17.83 2.19 -0.94
C GLN A 83 17.01 3.40 -0.50
N GLN A 84 17.46 4.14 0.52
CA GLN A 84 16.78 5.35 1.00
C GLN A 84 16.99 6.56 0.08
N THR A 85 18.21 6.73 -0.44
CA THR A 85 18.59 7.93 -1.20
C THR A 85 18.41 7.78 -2.71
N GLN A 86 18.46 6.55 -3.24
CA GLN A 86 18.50 6.23 -4.67
C GLN A 86 17.70 4.94 -4.98
N PRO A 87 16.37 4.94 -4.82
CA PRO A 87 15.53 3.74 -4.92
C PRO A 87 15.47 3.12 -6.34
N ASP A 88 15.89 3.85 -7.37
CA ASP A 88 15.91 3.40 -8.76
C ASP A 88 17.16 2.55 -9.11
N LEU A 89 18.09 2.37 -8.17
CA LEU A 89 19.26 1.50 -8.35
C LEU A 89 18.87 0.02 -8.24
N ASN A 90 19.33 -0.78 -9.20
CA ASN A 90 19.34 -2.23 -9.05
C ASN A 90 20.54 -2.61 -8.16
N LEU A 91 20.27 -3.13 -6.97
CA LEU A 91 21.29 -3.59 -6.02
C LEU A 91 21.29 -5.12 -5.95
N MET A 92 22.46 -5.72 -5.97
CA MET A 92 22.67 -7.16 -5.80
C MET A 92 23.81 -7.39 -4.81
N ALA A 93 23.61 -8.31 -3.88
CA ALA A 93 24.69 -8.76 -3.01
C ALA A 93 25.59 -9.77 -3.72
N VAL A 94 26.88 -9.73 -3.46
CA VAL A 94 27.84 -10.76 -3.87
C VAL A 94 28.31 -11.46 -2.61
N GLY A 95 28.08 -12.77 -2.54
CA GLY A 95 28.50 -13.59 -1.41
C GLY A 95 28.96 -14.96 -1.86
N ALA A 96 29.24 -15.83 -0.89
CA ALA A 96 29.56 -17.23 -1.13
C ALA A 96 28.68 -18.09 -0.22
N THR A 97 28.14 -19.19 -0.75
CA THR A 97 27.31 -20.12 0.04
C THR A 97 28.10 -21.28 0.66
N GLY A 98 29.42 -21.31 0.46
CA GLY A 98 30.33 -22.24 1.11
C GLY A 98 30.31 -22.18 2.65
N THR A 99 30.85 -23.22 3.27
CA THR A 99 30.91 -23.36 4.73
C THR A 99 31.58 -22.15 5.40
N GLY A 100 30.84 -21.45 6.25
CA GLY A 100 31.32 -20.28 7.00
C GLY A 100 31.03 -18.92 6.35
N GLN A 101 30.42 -18.87 5.16
CA GLN A 101 30.16 -17.60 4.45
C GLN A 101 28.67 -17.26 4.27
N VAL A 102 27.77 -18.17 4.67
CA VAL A 102 26.31 -18.00 4.60
C VAL A 102 25.80 -16.81 5.42
N GLU A 103 26.50 -16.42 6.48
CA GLU A 103 26.10 -15.29 7.34
C GLU A 103 25.99 -13.97 6.55
N GLY A 104 26.92 -13.72 5.63
CA GLY A 104 26.89 -12.53 4.79
C GLY A 104 25.68 -12.50 3.84
N VAL A 105 25.31 -13.66 3.29
CA VAL A 105 24.09 -13.80 2.47
C VAL A 105 22.84 -13.52 3.30
N VAL A 106 22.77 -14.02 4.55
CA VAL A 106 21.66 -13.74 5.46
C VAL A 106 21.59 -12.25 5.79
N MET A 107 22.72 -11.59 6.00
CA MET A 107 22.78 -10.14 6.22
C MET A 107 22.27 -9.35 5.01
N ALA A 108 22.66 -9.73 3.79
CA ALA A 108 22.17 -9.11 2.56
C ALA A 108 20.64 -9.15 2.46
N LEU A 109 20.04 -10.32 2.74
CA LEU A 109 18.59 -10.48 2.71
C LEU A 109 17.90 -9.67 3.82
N ARG A 110 18.50 -9.57 5.00
CA ARG A 110 18.01 -8.72 6.10
C ARG A 110 18.10 -7.22 5.78
N ALA A 111 19.09 -6.82 5.00
CA ALA A 111 19.25 -5.47 4.44
C ALA A 111 18.28 -5.18 3.27
N GLY A 112 17.34 -6.09 2.97
CA GLY A 112 16.32 -5.90 1.94
C GLY A 112 16.80 -6.13 0.51
N LEU A 113 18.02 -6.62 0.29
CA LEU A 113 18.49 -7.00 -1.03
C LEU A 113 17.77 -8.27 -1.49
N ARG A 114 17.29 -8.24 -2.74
CA ARG A 114 16.43 -9.31 -3.30
C ARG A 114 17.21 -10.36 -4.07
N ASP A 115 18.33 -9.95 -4.66
CA ASP A 115 19.18 -10.81 -5.46
C ASP A 115 20.55 -10.94 -4.81
N VAL A 116 21.03 -12.19 -4.79
CA VAL A 116 22.35 -12.57 -4.30
C VAL A 116 23.04 -13.35 -5.40
N LEU A 117 24.26 -12.92 -5.74
CA LEU A 117 25.19 -13.63 -6.58
C LEU A 117 26.07 -14.50 -5.69
N ASP A 118 25.96 -15.80 -5.86
CA ASP A 118 26.79 -16.78 -5.19
C ASP A 118 28.05 -17.06 -6.02
N LEU A 119 29.22 -16.74 -5.48
CA LEU A 119 30.52 -16.94 -6.12
C LEU A 119 30.89 -18.42 -6.26
N ASP A 120 30.34 -19.29 -5.42
CA ASP A 120 30.62 -20.73 -5.43
C ASP A 120 29.78 -21.48 -6.49
N SER A 121 28.74 -20.82 -7.01
CA SER A 121 27.91 -21.35 -8.10
C SER A 121 28.66 -21.37 -9.43
N ASP A 122 28.25 -22.25 -10.35
CA ASP A 122 28.86 -22.33 -11.69
C ASP A 122 28.64 -21.05 -12.53
N ASN A 123 29.45 -20.87 -13.59
CA ASN A 123 29.39 -19.68 -14.44
C ASN A 123 28.02 -19.47 -15.10
N GLY A 124 27.29 -20.56 -15.42
CA GLY A 124 25.96 -20.48 -16.02
C GLY A 124 24.91 -19.98 -15.03
N ALA A 125 25.00 -20.42 -13.77
CA ALA A 125 24.17 -19.93 -12.67
C ALA A 125 24.46 -18.45 -12.36
N ILE A 126 25.72 -18.04 -12.37
CA ILE A 126 26.13 -16.63 -12.22
C ILE A 126 25.54 -15.77 -13.35
N GLU A 127 25.70 -16.20 -14.60
CA GLU A 127 25.13 -15.49 -15.75
C GLU A 127 23.60 -15.39 -15.67
N THR A 128 22.94 -16.46 -15.23
CA THR A 128 21.48 -16.49 -15.05
C THR A 128 21.04 -15.52 -13.95
N ALA A 129 21.76 -15.45 -12.83
CA ALA A 129 21.47 -14.53 -11.73
C ALA A 129 21.64 -13.06 -12.17
N LEU A 130 22.71 -12.75 -12.89
CA LEU A 130 22.97 -11.40 -13.43
C LEU A 130 21.88 -10.99 -14.43
N ARG A 131 21.52 -11.88 -15.37
CA ARG A 131 20.45 -11.63 -16.34
C ARG A 131 19.10 -11.46 -15.67
N ARG A 132 18.81 -12.20 -14.59
CA ARG A 132 17.58 -12.03 -13.81
C ARG A 132 17.50 -10.65 -13.17
N ALA A 133 18.60 -10.18 -12.59
CA ALA A 133 18.66 -8.87 -11.94
C ALA A 133 18.68 -7.69 -12.93
N LEU A 134 19.19 -7.91 -14.15
CA LEU A 134 19.31 -6.89 -15.20
C LEU A 134 18.21 -6.92 -16.26
N SER A 135 17.40 -7.98 -16.30
CA SER A 135 16.24 -7.98 -17.17
C SER A 135 15.42 -6.75 -16.83
N PRO A 136 15.09 -5.87 -17.81
CA PRO A 136 14.07 -4.88 -17.56
C PRO A 136 12.93 -5.66 -16.94
N ARG A 137 12.31 -5.11 -15.90
CA ARG A 137 11.03 -5.63 -15.44
C ARG A 137 10.10 -5.51 -16.65
N THR A 138 10.14 -6.49 -17.57
CA THR A 138 8.95 -6.99 -18.20
C THR A 138 8.07 -7.12 -17.00
N ALA A 139 7.03 -6.30 -16.98
CA ALA A 139 5.77 -6.79 -16.51
C ALA A 139 5.60 -8.16 -17.19
N ALA A 140 6.18 -9.20 -16.59
CA ALA A 140 5.57 -10.50 -16.55
C ALA A 140 4.12 -10.13 -16.28
N ALA A 141 3.26 -10.36 -17.27
CA ALA A 141 1.86 -9.99 -17.25
C ALA A 141 1.42 -10.09 -15.79
N PRO A 142 1.04 -8.96 -15.15
CA PRO A 142 1.17 -8.77 -13.71
C PRO A 142 0.72 -10.05 -13.04
N GLN A 143 1.67 -10.88 -12.58
CA GLN A 143 1.40 -11.70 -11.43
C GLN A 143 1.11 -10.61 -10.41
N PRO A 144 -0.16 -10.41 -10.02
CA PRO A 144 -0.48 -9.29 -9.18
C PRO A 144 0.45 -9.45 -7.99
N SER A 145 1.40 -8.52 -7.83
CA SER A 145 1.96 -8.29 -6.51
C SER A 145 0.70 -8.11 -5.70
N HIS A 146 0.40 -9.07 -4.82
CA HIS A 146 -0.81 -9.08 -4.01
C HIS A 146 -0.66 -7.93 -3.02
N ARG A 147 -0.80 -6.72 -3.55
CA ARG A 147 -0.69 -5.47 -2.85
C ARG A 147 -2.12 -5.12 -2.59
N ALA A 148 -2.53 -5.37 -1.35
CA ALA A 148 -3.89 -5.13 -0.92
C ALA A 148 -4.34 -3.75 -1.39
N ARG A 149 -5.58 -3.65 -1.86
CA ARG A 149 -6.20 -2.35 -2.10
C ARG A 149 -6.28 -1.61 -0.76
N PHE A 150 -5.68 -0.43 -0.65
CA PHE A 150 -5.69 0.37 0.57
C PHE A 150 -6.58 1.60 0.39
N VAL A 151 -7.67 1.64 1.15
CA VAL A 151 -8.59 2.78 1.19
C VAL A 151 -8.55 3.41 2.58
N LEU A 152 -8.39 4.73 2.61
CA LEU A 152 -8.38 5.52 3.83
C LEU A 152 -9.68 6.31 3.94
N LEU A 153 -10.45 6.08 5.00
CA LEU A 153 -11.65 6.83 5.33
C LEU A 153 -11.30 7.98 6.28
N LEU A 154 -11.56 9.20 5.84
CA LEU A 154 -11.36 10.42 6.62
C LEU A 154 -12.71 11.07 6.87
N GLY A 155 -13.22 10.95 8.11
CA GLY A 155 -14.33 11.79 8.56
C GLY A 155 -13.87 13.23 8.69
N VAL A 156 -14.44 14.15 7.91
CA VAL A 156 -14.04 15.58 7.99
C VAL A 156 -14.39 16.17 9.35
N ARG A 157 -15.33 15.55 10.08
CA ARG A 157 -15.73 15.90 11.43
C ARG A 157 -16.07 14.64 12.24
N ALA A 158 -15.78 14.64 13.53
CA ALA A 158 -16.23 13.56 14.42
C ALA A 158 -17.76 13.45 14.41
N GLY A 159 -18.26 12.22 14.43
CA GLY A 159 -19.69 11.96 14.48
C GLY A 159 -20.43 11.97 13.14
N VAL A 160 -19.77 12.21 11.99
CA VAL A 160 -20.38 12.09 10.65
C VAL A 160 -20.66 10.64 10.23
N GLY A 161 -20.26 9.65 11.06
CA GLY A 161 -20.55 8.24 10.84
C GLY A 161 -19.49 7.45 10.06
N THR A 162 -18.24 7.90 10.04
CA THR A 162 -17.13 7.22 9.36
C THR A 162 -16.93 5.78 9.85
N SER A 163 -16.87 5.55 11.16
CA SER A 163 -16.71 4.20 11.74
C SER A 163 -17.90 3.29 11.45
N THR A 164 -19.12 3.85 11.49
CA THR A 164 -20.33 3.13 11.10
C THR A 164 -20.26 2.69 9.63
N LEU A 165 -19.84 3.59 8.74
CA LEU A 165 -19.61 3.28 7.33
C LEU A 165 -18.52 2.20 7.18
N ALA A 166 -17.39 2.37 7.86
CA ALA A 166 -16.26 1.45 7.79
C ALA A 166 -16.64 0.01 8.17
N ALA A 167 -17.35 -0.15 9.29
CA ALA A 167 -17.81 -1.46 9.76
C ALA A 167 -18.75 -2.14 8.76
N HIS A 168 -19.78 -1.43 8.28
CA HIS A 168 -20.74 -1.98 7.31
C HIS A 168 -20.06 -2.33 5.99
N LEU A 169 -19.23 -1.42 5.48
CA LEU A 169 -18.53 -1.59 4.22
C LEU A 169 -17.58 -2.79 4.25
N ALA A 170 -16.78 -2.92 5.31
CA ALA A 170 -15.80 -3.99 5.45
C ALA A 170 -16.46 -5.37 5.54
N VAL A 171 -17.53 -5.50 6.33
CA VAL A 171 -18.27 -6.77 6.46
C VAL A 171 -18.97 -7.14 5.16
N LEU A 172 -19.63 -6.19 4.48
CA LEU A 172 -20.27 -6.44 3.19
C LEU A 172 -19.25 -6.88 2.13
N ALA A 173 -18.11 -6.19 2.05
CA ALA A 173 -17.05 -6.51 1.11
C ALA A 173 -16.43 -7.90 1.37
N GLN A 174 -16.31 -8.29 2.65
CA GLN A 174 -15.85 -9.62 2.99
C GLN A 174 -16.88 -10.69 2.59
N GLN A 175 -18.15 -10.49 2.91
CA GLN A 175 -19.19 -11.48 2.58
C GLN A 175 -19.32 -11.70 1.08
N GLN A 176 -19.26 -10.63 0.27
CA GLN A 176 -19.28 -10.76 -1.19
C GLN A 176 -18.10 -11.57 -1.72
N ARG A 177 -16.90 -11.40 -1.14
CA ARG A 177 -15.73 -12.22 -1.50
C ARG A 177 -15.89 -13.67 -1.10
N SER A 178 -16.37 -13.95 0.11
CA SER A 178 -16.59 -15.31 0.59
C SER A 178 -17.63 -16.08 -0.23
N HIS A 179 -18.56 -15.40 -0.91
CA HIS A 179 -19.55 -16.03 -1.79
C HIS A 179 -19.04 -16.29 -3.22
N ALA A 180 -17.90 -15.70 -3.61
CA ALA A 180 -17.40 -15.69 -4.98
C ALA A 180 -16.38 -16.79 -5.33
N GLY A 181 -15.95 -17.65 -4.38
CA GLY A 181 -15.04 -18.77 -4.70
C GLY A 181 -14.77 -19.75 -3.54
N ASP A 182 -14.58 -21.03 -3.90
CA ASP A 182 -14.41 -22.21 -3.01
C ASP A 182 -13.04 -22.31 -2.30
N ASP A 183 -12.09 -21.41 -2.58
CA ASP A 183 -10.79 -21.36 -1.92
C ASP A 183 -10.75 -20.25 -0.85
N ALA A 184 -11.24 -20.57 0.35
CA ALA A 184 -11.26 -19.70 1.54
C ALA A 184 -9.85 -19.33 2.10
N ARG A 185 -8.76 -19.58 1.36
CA ARG A 185 -7.39 -19.34 1.80
C ARG A 185 -6.81 -18.12 1.10
N GLY A 186 -6.87 -16.97 1.76
CA GLY A 186 -6.12 -15.77 1.37
C GLY A 186 -6.94 -14.58 0.88
N THR A 187 -8.26 -14.57 1.08
CA THR A 187 -9.16 -13.50 0.59
C THR A 187 -9.59 -12.49 1.66
N ASP A 188 -8.93 -12.49 2.83
CA ASP A 188 -9.35 -11.71 3.98
C ASP A 188 -9.15 -10.21 3.77
N GLY A 189 -10.17 -9.43 4.10
CA GLY A 189 -10.09 -8.00 4.29
C GLY A 189 -9.62 -7.65 5.71
N LEU A 190 -8.86 -6.57 5.81
CA LEU A 190 -8.50 -5.94 7.07
C LEU A 190 -9.28 -4.63 7.22
N LEU A 191 -9.92 -4.46 8.37
CA LEU A 191 -10.38 -3.18 8.88
C LEU A 191 -9.40 -2.70 9.96
N MET A 192 -8.74 -1.58 9.71
CA MET A 192 -7.77 -0.97 10.63
C MET A 192 -8.38 0.29 11.24
N GLU A 193 -8.32 0.45 12.56
CA GLU A 193 -8.84 1.61 13.27
C GLU A 193 -7.71 2.54 13.72
N LEU A 194 -7.83 3.82 13.35
CA LEU A 194 -6.99 4.92 13.83
C LEU A 194 -7.81 6.01 14.53
N ALA A 195 -9.11 5.77 14.72
CA ALA A 195 -10.02 6.69 15.41
C ALA A 195 -9.53 7.00 16.84
N GLN A 196 -9.54 8.28 17.20
CA GLN A 196 -9.24 8.77 18.56
C GLN A 196 -10.19 9.92 18.91
N PRO A 197 -10.60 10.09 20.18
CA PRO A 197 -10.27 9.24 21.34
C PRO A 197 -11.13 7.98 21.49
N ALA A 198 -12.21 7.84 20.70
CA ALA A 198 -13.09 6.67 20.74
C ALA A 198 -12.80 5.77 19.52
N GLY A 199 -12.36 4.54 19.79
CA GLY A 199 -12.32 3.45 18.83
C GLY A 199 -13.38 2.43 19.22
N ASP A 200 -14.47 2.36 18.47
CA ASP A 200 -15.67 1.59 18.81
C ASP A 200 -15.95 0.46 17.78
N LEU A 201 -15.05 0.26 16.81
CA LEU A 201 -15.27 -0.74 15.76
C LEU A 201 -15.42 -2.16 16.31
N ALA A 202 -14.67 -2.53 17.35
CA ALA A 202 -14.85 -3.81 18.03
C ALA A 202 -16.25 -3.97 18.63
N LEU A 203 -16.82 -2.90 19.19
CA LEU A 203 -18.19 -2.90 19.72
C LEU A 203 -19.23 -3.07 18.61
N TYR A 204 -19.05 -2.39 17.48
CA TYR A 204 -19.97 -2.50 16.33
C TYR A 204 -19.96 -3.91 15.70
N LEU A 205 -18.83 -4.60 15.80
CA LEU A 205 -18.64 -5.95 15.27
C LEU A 205 -18.80 -7.05 16.33
N ASN A 206 -19.09 -6.68 17.58
CA ASN A 206 -19.18 -7.59 18.73
C ASN A 206 -17.94 -8.50 18.88
N LEU A 207 -16.75 -7.88 18.89
CA LEU A 207 -15.45 -8.55 19.00
C LEU A 207 -14.74 -8.21 20.30
N ASP A 208 -13.97 -9.18 20.80
CA ASP A 208 -13.00 -9.02 21.89
C ASP A 208 -11.59 -9.06 21.31
N SER A 209 -10.94 -7.90 21.22
CA SER A 209 -9.60 -7.76 20.65
C SER A 209 -8.53 -7.85 21.73
N ARG A 210 -7.49 -8.66 21.49
CA ARG A 210 -6.34 -8.83 22.40
C ARG A 210 -5.01 -8.39 21.78
N PHE A 211 -5.02 -8.04 20.51
CA PHE A 211 -3.87 -7.60 19.74
C PHE A 211 -4.28 -6.35 18.99
N HIS A 212 -3.71 -5.22 19.38
CA HIS A 212 -4.13 -3.91 18.90
C HIS A 212 -3.11 -3.31 17.93
N TYR A 213 -3.48 -2.19 17.32
CA TYR A 213 -2.65 -1.43 16.40
C TYR A 213 -1.28 -1.08 17.00
N GLU A 214 -1.22 -0.73 18.29
CA GLU A 214 0.02 -0.47 19.01
C GLU A 214 0.95 -1.69 19.08
N ASP A 215 0.39 -2.89 19.28
CA ASP A 215 1.15 -4.15 19.29
C ASP A 215 1.67 -4.48 17.89
N ALA A 216 0.84 -4.23 16.87
CA ALA A 216 1.19 -4.41 15.47
C ALA A 216 2.35 -3.50 15.05
N LEU A 217 2.34 -2.24 15.49
CA LEU A 217 3.44 -1.30 15.23
C LEU A 217 4.75 -1.77 15.88
N ARG A 218 4.72 -2.21 17.14
CA ARG A 218 5.90 -2.73 17.85
C ARG A 218 6.47 -4.00 17.22
N ASN A 219 5.63 -4.80 16.57
CA ASN A 219 5.97 -6.10 16.01
C ASN A 219 5.88 -6.15 14.47
N ALA A 220 5.96 -5.00 13.79
CA ALA A 220 5.69 -4.90 12.35
C ALA A 220 6.49 -5.92 11.51
N SER A 221 7.76 -6.17 11.84
CA SER A 221 8.62 -7.12 11.14
C SER A 221 8.18 -8.59 11.25
N ARG A 222 7.37 -8.93 12.27
CA ARG A 222 6.87 -10.28 12.54
C ARG A 222 5.46 -10.52 12.00
N ILE A 223 4.82 -9.51 11.41
CA ILE A 223 3.49 -9.64 10.86
C ILE A 223 3.56 -10.47 9.58
N ASP A 224 2.96 -11.65 9.65
CA ASP A 224 2.74 -12.56 8.53
C ASP A 224 1.29 -13.09 8.56
N ALA A 225 0.94 -13.92 7.59
CA ALA A 225 -0.40 -14.51 7.49
C ALA A 225 -0.75 -15.43 8.68
N THR A 226 0.24 -15.96 9.41
CA THR A 226 0.02 -16.80 10.58
C THR A 226 -0.34 -15.94 11.78
N LEU A 227 0.45 -14.91 12.08
CA LEU A 227 0.17 -13.96 13.16
C LEU A 227 -1.16 -13.24 12.93
N ALA A 228 -1.41 -12.77 11.71
CA ALA A 228 -2.70 -12.15 11.37
C ALA A 228 -3.90 -13.09 11.59
N ARG A 229 -3.72 -14.40 11.36
CA ARG A 229 -4.78 -15.39 11.56
C ARG A 229 -4.98 -15.76 13.04
N THR A 230 -3.93 -15.77 13.85
CA THR A 230 -3.99 -16.28 15.24
C THR A 230 -4.13 -15.21 16.30
N ALA A 231 -3.65 -13.99 16.05
CA ALA A 231 -3.60 -12.92 17.05
C ALA A 231 -4.67 -11.83 16.85
N MET A 232 -4.98 -11.46 15.60
CA MET A 232 -5.93 -10.38 15.31
C MET A 232 -7.38 -10.85 15.45
N ALA A 233 -8.25 -9.96 15.91
CA ALA A 233 -9.67 -10.25 16.08
C ALA A 233 -10.35 -10.50 14.73
N ARG A 234 -11.30 -11.44 14.70
CA ARG A 234 -11.97 -11.87 13.46
C ARG A 234 -13.48 -11.92 13.63
N HIS A 235 -14.18 -11.21 12.76
CA HIS A 235 -15.63 -11.28 12.65
C HIS A 235 -16.08 -12.57 11.97
N THR A 236 -17.29 -13.02 12.28
CA THR A 236 -17.90 -14.25 11.74
C THR A 236 -17.96 -14.28 10.20
N SER A 237 -17.96 -13.11 9.56
CA SER A 237 -17.84 -12.99 8.08
C SER A 237 -16.48 -13.41 7.50
N GLY A 238 -15.44 -13.51 8.33
CA GLY A 238 -14.04 -13.66 7.91
C GLY A 238 -13.21 -12.37 8.01
N LEU A 239 -13.84 -11.20 8.15
CA LEU A 239 -13.17 -9.90 8.24
C LEU A 239 -12.24 -9.87 9.45
N VAL A 240 -11.01 -9.38 9.25
CA VAL A 240 -10.05 -9.15 10.34
C VAL A 240 -10.11 -7.71 10.80
N LEU A 241 -10.09 -7.50 12.11
CA LEU A 241 -10.05 -6.19 12.75
C LEU A 241 -8.68 -5.99 13.43
N LEU A 242 -8.07 -4.83 13.16
CA LEU A 242 -6.95 -4.30 13.92
C LEU A 242 -7.40 -2.96 14.52
N ASP A 243 -7.92 -3.02 15.73
CA ASP A 243 -8.43 -1.87 16.48
C ASP A 243 -7.36 -1.26 17.38
N ARG A 244 -7.75 -0.27 18.18
CA ARG A 244 -6.88 0.36 19.17
C ARG A 244 -7.18 -0.12 20.59
N ALA A 245 -6.15 -0.17 21.42
CA ALA A 245 -6.34 -0.44 22.85
C ALA A 245 -7.15 0.67 23.52
N SER A 246 -8.20 0.31 24.26
CA SER A 246 -9.03 1.29 24.99
C SER A 246 -8.19 2.11 25.99
N GLY A 247 -8.40 3.42 26.03
CA GLY A 247 -7.67 4.33 26.94
C GLY A 247 -6.22 4.65 26.54
N SER A 248 -5.80 4.23 25.34
CA SER A 248 -4.49 4.57 24.78
C SER A 248 -4.50 5.97 24.17
N ASP A 249 -4.08 6.98 24.96
CA ASP A 249 -3.73 8.32 24.46
C ASP A 249 -2.34 8.36 23.81
N ALA A 250 -1.65 7.21 23.76
CA ALA A 250 -0.31 7.12 23.23
C ALA A 250 -0.31 7.38 21.72
N VAL A 251 0.34 8.48 21.32
CA VAL A 251 0.78 8.69 19.95
C VAL A 251 1.87 7.64 19.68
N PRO A 252 1.69 6.70 18.75
CA PRO A 252 2.69 5.67 18.53
C PRO A 252 4.00 6.30 18.05
N PRO A 253 5.16 5.92 18.61
CA PRO A 253 6.46 6.52 18.29
C PRO A 253 7.05 6.07 16.94
N SER A 254 6.35 5.25 16.16
CA SER A 254 6.89 4.55 14.99
C SER A 254 6.15 4.90 13.70
N ASP A 255 6.92 5.07 12.63
CA ASP A 255 6.42 5.15 11.25
C ASP A 255 5.58 3.90 10.90
N PRO A 256 4.30 4.04 10.51
CA PRO A 256 3.45 2.91 10.15
C PRO A 256 3.81 2.26 8.81
N GLY A 257 4.83 2.74 8.10
CA GLY A 257 5.19 2.25 6.77
C GLY A 257 5.49 0.78 6.68
N ALA A 258 6.36 0.29 7.57
CA ALA A 258 6.71 -1.13 7.62
C ALA A 258 5.49 -1.99 7.96
N LEU A 259 4.65 -1.52 8.89
CA LEU A 259 3.39 -2.18 9.25
C LEU A 259 2.45 -2.25 8.05
N LEU A 260 2.16 -1.13 7.40
CA LEU A 260 1.25 -1.05 6.27
C LEU A 260 1.74 -1.92 5.11
N GLN A 261 3.05 -1.91 4.80
CA GLN A 261 3.64 -2.78 3.78
C GLN A 261 3.39 -4.26 4.09
N ARG A 262 3.55 -4.68 5.35
CA ARG A 262 3.32 -6.06 5.78
C ARG A 262 1.85 -6.44 5.70
N LEU A 263 0.96 -5.60 6.24
CA LEU A 263 -0.49 -5.82 6.16
C LEU A 263 -0.94 -5.91 4.70
N ARG A 264 -0.44 -5.03 3.82
CA ARG A 264 -0.78 -5.07 2.39
C ARG A 264 -0.24 -6.28 1.64
N GLY A 265 0.73 -7.02 2.21
CA GLY A 265 1.19 -8.30 1.68
C GLY A 265 0.41 -9.51 2.21
N VAL A 266 -0.32 -9.35 3.32
CA VAL A 266 -1.09 -10.43 3.96
C VAL A 266 -2.56 -10.42 3.54
N PHE A 267 -3.16 -9.25 3.40
CA PHE A 267 -4.58 -9.07 3.11
C PHE A 267 -4.83 -8.73 1.65
N THR A 268 -6.05 -8.92 1.16
CA THR A 268 -6.46 -8.45 -0.19
C THR A 268 -6.91 -7.00 -0.18
N SER A 269 -7.48 -6.53 0.93
CA SER A 269 -7.94 -5.15 1.08
C SER A 269 -7.63 -4.66 2.47
N VAL A 270 -7.16 -3.42 2.60
CA VAL A 270 -7.02 -2.71 3.87
C VAL A 270 -7.95 -1.50 3.81
N LEU A 271 -8.96 -1.49 4.67
CA LEU A 271 -9.80 -0.31 4.91
C LEU A 271 -9.35 0.31 6.23
N CYS A 272 -8.89 1.56 6.20
CA CYS A 272 -8.50 2.29 7.40
C CYS A 272 -9.58 3.30 7.78
N ASP A 273 -10.11 3.17 8.98
CA ASP A 273 -10.98 4.16 9.60
C ASP A 273 -10.16 5.16 10.42
N ALA A 274 -10.07 6.40 9.95
CA ALA A 274 -9.51 7.51 10.69
C ALA A 274 -10.61 8.52 11.11
N GLY A 275 -11.85 8.05 11.29
CA GLY A 275 -12.96 8.82 11.82
C GLY A 275 -12.63 9.42 13.18
N GLY A 276 -12.78 10.74 13.33
CA GLY A 276 -12.48 11.44 14.59
C GLY A 276 -11.00 11.74 14.83
N CYS A 277 -10.07 11.07 14.14
CA CYS A 277 -8.65 11.41 14.18
C CYS A 277 -8.44 12.81 13.57
N PRO A 278 -7.84 13.77 14.30
CA PRO A 278 -7.48 15.05 13.71
C PRO A 278 -6.49 14.84 12.57
N LEU A 279 -6.79 15.39 11.39
CA LEU A 279 -5.98 15.16 10.18
C LEU A 279 -4.47 15.46 10.36
N ARG A 280 -4.13 16.48 11.17
CA ARG A 280 -2.73 16.82 11.51
C ARG A 280 -1.97 15.74 12.29
N GLN A 281 -2.68 14.82 12.93
CA GLN A 281 -2.13 13.70 13.71
C GLN A 281 -2.09 12.41 12.88
N LEU A 282 -2.68 12.41 11.69
CA LEU A 282 -2.63 11.28 10.80
C LEU A 282 -1.20 11.14 10.23
N PRO A 283 -0.59 9.95 10.31
CA PRO A 283 0.73 9.73 9.72
C PRO A 283 0.74 10.06 8.22
N PRO A 284 1.63 10.96 7.73
CA PRO A 284 1.65 11.39 6.32
C PRO A 284 1.77 10.23 5.33
N LEU A 285 2.51 9.18 5.72
CA LEU A 285 2.72 8.00 4.88
C LEU A 285 1.41 7.26 4.53
N LEU A 286 0.39 7.31 5.39
CA LEU A 286 -0.91 6.73 5.07
C LEU A 286 -1.60 7.48 3.93
N LEU A 287 -1.49 8.81 3.91
CA LEU A 287 -2.00 9.64 2.81
C LEU A 287 -1.21 9.38 1.52
N GLU A 288 0.09 9.16 1.63
CA GLU A 288 0.95 8.89 0.48
C GLU A 288 0.71 7.50 -0.10
N GLN A 289 0.46 6.48 0.73
CA GLN A 289 0.29 5.09 0.28
C GLN A 289 -1.16 4.69 -0.03
N ALA A 290 -2.17 5.46 0.39
CA ALA A 290 -3.57 5.20 0.11
C ALA A 290 -3.84 5.11 -1.39
N ASP A 291 -4.48 4.06 -1.88
CA ASP A 291 -4.87 4.02 -3.28
C ASP A 291 -6.07 4.95 -3.53
N GLU A 292 -6.92 5.15 -2.53
CA GLU A 292 -7.98 6.15 -2.46
C GLU A 292 -8.12 6.73 -1.05
N ILE A 293 -8.53 7.99 -0.99
CA ILE A 293 -8.83 8.71 0.25
C ILE A 293 -10.26 9.21 0.16
N TRP A 294 -11.13 8.70 1.01
CA TRP A 294 -12.55 9.06 1.01
C TRP A 294 -12.85 10.04 2.14
N LEU A 295 -13.25 11.24 1.75
CA LEU A 295 -13.71 12.29 2.63
C LEU A 295 -15.18 12.05 2.94
N VAL A 296 -15.48 11.69 4.19
CA VAL A 296 -16.85 11.45 4.66
C VAL A 296 -17.39 12.73 5.29
N ALA A 297 -18.50 13.24 4.75
CA ALA A 297 -19.16 14.46 5.20
C ALA A 297 -20.69 14.29 5.15
N ASP A 298 -21.44 15.05 5.94
CA ASP A 298 -22.89 15.19 5.80
C ASP A 298 -23.24 16.60 5.28
N THR A 299 -24.53 16.90 5.11
CA THR A 299 -24.99 18.17 4.54
C THR A 299 -25.00 19.32 5.56
N ALA A 300 -24.59 19.08 6.81
CA ALA A 300 -24.56 20.12 7.83
C ALA A 300 -23.46 21.16 7.54
N ILE A 301 -23.79 22.44 7.69
CA ILE A 301 -22.87 23.57 7.41
C ILE A 301 -21.54 23.41 8.17
N ALA A 302 -21.59 22.99 9.43
CA ALA A 302 -20.40 22.79 10.25
C ALA A 302 -19.48 21.69 9.71
N THR A 303 -20.05 20.68 9.04
CA THR A 303 -19.31 19.60 8.39
C THR A 303 -18.71 20.07 7.06
N LEU A 304 -19.42 20.91 6.30
CA LEU A 304 -18.91 21.51 5.07
C LEU A 304 -17.74 22.49 5.31
N VAL A 305 -17.77 23.25 6.41
CA VAL A 305 -16.61 24.07 6.84
C VAL A 305 -15.42 23.17 7.21
N SER A 306 -15.67 22.06 7.89
CA SER A 306 -14.62 21.09 8.19
C SER A 306 -14.05 20.41 6.92
N LEU A 307 -14.89 20.16 5.92
CA LEU A 307 -14.46 19.66 4.61
C LEU A 307 -13.53 20.67 3.90
N ASP A 308 -13.87 21.96 3.90
CA ASP A 308 -13.00 23.02 3.36
C ASP A 308 -11.62 23.03 4.03
N HIS A 309 -11.58 22.94 5.36
CA HIS A 309 -10.32 22.89 6.11
C HIS A 309 -9.51 21.62 5.81
N ALA A 310 -10.17 20.46 5.69
CA ALA A 310 -9.52 19.20 5.33
C ALA A 310 -8.87 19.30 3.95
N LEU A 311 -9.57 19.87 2.96
CA LEU A 311 -9.04 20.07 1.60
C LEU A 311 -7.84 21.00 1.57
N LYS A 312 -7.90 22.12 2.29
CA LYS A 312 -6.74 23.03 2.43
C LYS A 312 -5.52 22.32 3.01
N HIS A 313 -5.72 21.45 3.99
CA HIS A 313 -4.63 20.68 4.60
C HIS A 313 -4.09 19.57 3.67
N LEU A 314 -4.95 18.94 2.86
CA LEU A 314 -4.56 17.89 1.92
C LEU A 314 -3.97 18.43 0.62
N SER A 315 -4.12 19.72 0.35
CA SER A 315 -3.62 20.38 -0.86
C SER A 315 -2.09 20.43 -0.94
N GLY A 316 -1.57 20.62 -2.16
CA GLY A 316 -0.15 20.85 -2.41
C GLY A 316 0.59 19.67 -3.03
N GLN A 317 -0.10 18.54 -3.24
CA GLN A 317 0.42 17.38 -3.98
C GLN A 317 -0.63 16.87 -4.97
N ARG A 318 -0.41 17.10 -6.28
CA ARG A 318 -1.37 16.76 -7.35
C ARG A 318 -1.75 15.28 -7.38
N GLU A 319 -0.82 14.39 -7.04
CA GLU A 319 -1.06 12.94 -6.98
C GLU A 319 -1.94 12.53 -5.79
N ARG A 320 -1.91 13.27 -4.69
CA ARG A 320 -2.81 13.05 -3.55
C ARG A 320 -4.21 13.55 -3.86
N GLU A 321 -4.29 14.73 -4.45
CA GLU A 321 -5.55 15.37 -4.83
C GLU A 321 -6.36 14.52 -5.82
N SER A 322 -5.69 13.83 -6.75
CA SER A 322 -6.36 12.92 -7.70
C SER A 322 -6.99 11.67 -7.08
N ARG A 323 -6.62 11.33 -5.83
CA ARG A 323 -7.14 10.18 -5.07
C ARG A 323 -8.25 10.54 -4.09
N LEU A 324 -8.57 11.83 -3.95
CA LEU A 324 -9.63 12.30 -3.07
C LEU A 324 -10.99 11.99 -3.69
N GLN A 325 -11.90 11.45 -2.88
CA GLN A 325 -13.28 11.14 -3.26
C GLN A 325 -14.21 11.63 -2.14
N LEU A 326 -15.40 12.13 -2.49
CA LEU A 326 -16.40 12.55 -1.53
C LEU A 326 -17.45 11.45 -1.30
N VAL A 327 -17.71 11.12 -0.04
CA VAL A 327 -18.85 10.32 0.38
C VAL A 327 -19.77 11.20 1.22
N VAL A 328 -20.98 11.48 0.71
CA VAL A 328 -22.00 12.24 1.45
C VAL A 328 -22.82 11.26 2.28
N ASN A 329 -22.56 11.21 3.58
CA ASN A 329 -23.30 10.38 4.53
C ASN A 329 -24.52 11.12 5.08
N ARG A 330 -25.47 10.36 5.64
CA ARG A 330 -26.67 10.91 6.31
C ARG A 330 -27.45 11.88 5.44
N HIS A 331 -27.53 11.59 4.15
CA HIS A 331 -28.28 12.43 3.23
C HIS A 331 -29.78 12.32 3.50
N ASP A 332 -30.42 13.47 3.61
CA ASP A 332 -31.87 13.64 3.60
C ASP A 332 -32.22 14.54 2.41
N GLU A 333 -33.18 14.10 1.60
CA GLU A 333 -33.68 14.84 0.43
C GLU A 333 -34.24 16.22 0.82
N HIS A 334 -34.70 16.37 2.07
CA HIS A 334 -35.23 17.63 2.60
C HIS A 334 -34.16 18.59 3.11
N SER A 335 -32.87 18.21 3.08
CA SER A 335 -31.78 19.03 3.63
C SER A 335 -31.43 20.26 2.77
N GLY A 336 -32.05 20.42 1.60
CA GLY A 336 -31.96 21.61 0.73
C GLY A 336 -30.65 21.74 -0.07
N LEU A 337 -29.61 20.99 0.30
CA LEU A 337 -28.36 20.86 -0.44
C LEU A 337 -28.22 19.44 -0.98
N THR A 338 -28.10 19.33 -2.30
CA THR A 338 -27.87 18.04 -2.97
C THR A 338 -26.39 17.63 -2.85
N PRO A 339 -26.09 16.33 -2.76
CA PRO A 339 -24.72 15.81 -2.77
C PRO A 339 -23.90 16.29 -3.98
N GLU A 340 -24.53 16.41 -5.15
CA GLU A 340 -23.90 16.88 -6.38
C GLU A 340 -23.49 18.35 -6.30
N GLN A 341 -24.30 19.19 -5.63
CA GLN A 341 -23.95 20.59 -5.37
C GLN A 341 -22.75 20.69 -4.42
N ILE A 342 -22.68 19.83 -3.40
CA ILE A 342 -21.53 19.77 -2.47
C ILE A 342 -20.28 19.36 -3.24
N ALA A 343 -20.34 18.24 -3.96
CA ALA A 343 -19.23 17.74 -4.77
C ALA A 343 -18.69 18.80 -5.73
N ARG A 344 -19.60 19.51 -6.44
CA ARG A 344 -19.24 20.60 -7.35
C ARG A 344 -18.59 21.78 -6.63
N ARG A 345 -19.12 22.18 -5.47
CA ARG A 345 -18.62 23.32 -4.69
C ARG A 345 -17.20 23.11 -4.16
N PHE A 346 -16.85 21.86 -3.89
CA PHE A 346 -15.56 21.45 -3.35
C PHE A 346 -14.64 20.81 -4.42
N GLU A 347 -15.10 20.77 -5.67
CA GLU A 347 -14.36 20.21 -6.82
C GLU A 347 -13.89 18.76 -6.58
N LEU A 348 -14.70 17.97 -5.86
CA LEU A 348 -14.45 16.58 -5.56
C LEU A 348 -15.33 15.65 -6.42
N PRO A 349 -14.82 14.50 -6.85
CA PRO A 349 -15.67 13.44 -7.38
C PRO A 349 -16.61 12.91 -6.29
N LEU A 350 -17.91 12.86 -6.58
CA LEU A 350 -18.90 12.24 -5.70
C LEU A 350 -18.88 10.72 -5.89
N LEU A 351 -18.40 10.00 -4.89
CA LEU A 351 -18.27 8.54 -4.95
C LEU A 351 -19.56 7.83 -4.52
N ALA A 352 -20.21 8.31 -3.46
CA ALA A 352 -21.48 7.76 -2.99
C ALA A 352 -22.28 8.77 -2.16
N THR A 353 -23.59 8.58 -2.18
CA THR A 353 -24.55 9.25 -1.29
C THR A 353 -25.23 8.19 -0.44
N LEU A 354 -25.09 8.28 0.88
CA LEU A 354 -25.67 7.35 1.83
C LEU A 354 -26.85 8.01 2.55
N PRO A 355 -28.05 7.41 2.53
CA PRO A 355 -29.22 8.01 3.14
C PRO A 355 -29.13 8.00 4.68
N GLU A 356 -29.71 9.01 5.33
CA GLU A 356 -29.94 8.99 6.78
C GLU A 356 -30.96 7.90 7.13
N ARG A 357 -30.58 6.98 8.02
CA ARG A 357 -31.40 5.82 8.41
C ARG A 357 -31.28 5.59 9.92
N PRO A 358 -32.33 5.91 10.69
CA PRO A 358 -32.34 5.66 12.14
C PRO A 358 -32.07 4.20 12.53
N ARG A 359 -32.43 3.26 11.64
CA ARG A 359 -32.19 1.82 11.83
C ARG A 359 -30.70 1.46 11.88
N VAL A 360 -29.82 2.19 11.19
CA VAL A 360 -28.37 1.95 11.26
C VAL A 360 -27.87 2.16 12.69
N ARG A 361 -28.31 3.25 13.33
CA ARG A 361 -27.98 3.55 14.72
C ARG A 361 -28.62 2.54 15.69
N ALA A 362 -29.87 2.14 15.42
CA ALA A 362 -30.55 1.14 16.23
C ALA A 362 -29.82 -0.21 16.23
N ALA A 363 -29.37 -0.70 15.08
CA ALA A 363 -28.58 -1.93 14.98
C ALA A 363 -27.28 -1.82 15.81
N ALA A 364 -26.55 -0.71 15.65
CA ALA A 364 -25.31 -0.47 16.39
C ALA A 364 -25.52 -0.45 17.92
N SER A 365 -26.65 0.08 18.42
CA SER A 365 -27.00 0.05 19.85
C SER A 365 -27.23 -1.36 20.39
N HIS A 366 -27.48 -2.35 19.52
CA HIS A 366 -27.61 -3.77 19.87
C HIS A 366 -26.34 -4.57 19.53
N GLY A 367 -25.21 -3.89 19.28
CA GLY A 367 -23.91 -4.53 19.03
C GLY A 367 -23.82 -5.27 17.70
N HIS A 368 -24.59 -4.86 16.68
CA HIS A 368 -24.52 -5.47 15.36
C HIS A 368 -24.79 -4.50 14.21
N LEU A 369 -24.58 -4.99 12.99
CA LEU A 369 -24.74 -4.21 11.76
C LEU A 369 -26.16 -4.34 11.18
N LEU A 370 -26.60 -3.30 10.47
CA LEU A 370 -27.93 -3.22 9.84
C LEU A 370 -28.25 -4.40 8.91
N LEU A 371 -27.23 -5.04 8.34
CA LEU A 371 -27.40 -6.22 7.49
C LEU A 371 -28.16 -7.36 8.20
N GLN A 372 -28.01 -7.48 9.52
CA GLN A 372 -28.67 -8.54 10.30
C GLN A 372 -30.17 -8.26 10.48
N ASP A 373 -30.55 -6.99 10.66
CA ASP A 373 -31.94 -6.57 10.87
C ASP A 373 -32.72 -6.34 9.56
N ALA A 374 -32.07 -5.71 8.58
CA ALA A 374 -32.70 -5.21 7.37
C ALA A 374 -31.75 -5.31 6.16
N PRO A 375 -31.48 -6.53 5.65
CA PRO A 375 -30.49 -6.76 4.58
C PRO A 375 -30.81 -6.08 3.24
N ARG A 376 -32.04 -5.59 3.06
CA ARG A 376 -32.50 -4.88 1.85
C ARG A 376 -32.65 -3.37 2.03
N ASP A 377 -32.23 -2.82 3.17
CA ASP A 377 -32.37 -1.40 3.46
C ASP A 377 -31.63 -0.55 2.40
N PRO A 378 -32.18 0.61 1.98
CA PRO A 378 -31.53 1.51 1.04
C PRO A 378 -30.08 1.88 1.40
N TYR A 379 -29.73 1.96 2.69
CA TYR A 379 -28.36 2.25 3.10
C TYR A 379 -27.37 1.19 2.60
N LEU A 380 -27.68 -0.10 2.76
CA LEU A 380 -26.80 -1.18 2.33
C LEU A 380 -26.66 -1.23 0.80
N ARG A 381 -27.73 -0.91 0.07
CA ARG A 381 -27.69 -0.79 -1.40
C ARG A 381 -26.77 0.35 -1.84
N ALA A 382 -26.77 1.47 -1.12
CA ALA A 382 -25.90 2.61 -1.40
C ALA A 382 -24.40 2.32 -1.14
N LEU A 383 -24.06 1.24 -0.41
CA LEU A 383 -22.69 0.81 -0.19
C LEU A 383 -22.11 -0.01 -1.35
N ALA A 384 -22.93 -0.56 -2.24
CA ALA A 384 -22.48 -1.38 -3.37
C ALA A 384 -21.35 -0.74 -4.23
N PRO A 385 -21.44 0.54 -4.66
CA PRO A 385 -20.36 1.17 -5.41
C PRO A 385 -19.08 1.29 -4.60
N LEU A 386 -19.17 1.51 -3.28
CA LEU A 386 -18.01 1.58 -2.38
C LEU A 386 -17.35 0.21 -2.21
N VAL A 387 -18.13 -0.86 -2.08
CA VAL A 387 -17.58 -2.21 -1.95
C VAL A 387 -16.74 -2.57 -3.17
N ALA A 388 -17.19 -2.23 -4.37
CA ALA A 388 -16.45 -2.48 -5.60
C ALA A 388 -15.07 -1.79 -5.64
N ARG A 389 -14.89 -0.69 -4.91
CA ARG A 389 -13.59 0.03 -4.83
C ARG A 389 -12.57 -0.65 -3.91
N LEU A 390 -13.01 -1.61 -3.08
CA LEU A 390 -12.14 -2.39 -2.20
C LEU A 390 -11.54 -3.62 -2.89
N ASP A 391 -11.99 -3.95 -4.11
CA ASP A 391 -11.41 -5.01 -4.92
C ASP A 391 -9.99 -4.61 -5.37
N PRO A 392 -8.96 -5.47 -5.19
CA PRO A 392 -7.63 -5.28 -5.80
C PRO A 392 -7.65 -4.98 -7.30
N ALA A 393 -8.64 -5.51 -8.03
CA ALA A 393 -8.81 -5.30 -9.47
C ALA A 393 -9.47 -3.95 -9.81
N ALA A 394 -9.94 -3.18 -8.82
CA ALA A 394 -10.54 -1.88 -9.05
C ALA A 394 -9.51 -0.89 -9.60
N GLY A 395 -9.76 -0.38 -10.81
CA GLY A 395 -8.94 0.69 -11.41
C GLY A 395 -9.00 2.00 -10.61
N PRO A 396 -8.02 2.91 -10.77
CA PRO A 396 -8.06 4.24 -10.16
C PRO A 396 -9.34 4.99 -10.55
N ALA A 397 -9.87 5.84 -9.66
CA ALA A 397 -11.05 6.65 -9.97
C ALA A 397 -10.70 7.54 -11.16
N LEU A 398 -11.42 7.40 -12.28
CA LEU A 398 -11.28 8.32 -13.39
C LEU A 398 -11.86 9.68 -12.96
N PRO A 399 -11.19 10.80 -13.26
CA PRO A 399 -11.79 12.12 -13.05
C PRO A 399 -13.08 12.23 -13.88
N PRO A 400 -14.07 13.03 -13.41
CA PRO A 400 -15.36 13.15 -14.10
C PRO A 400 -15.15 13.59 -15.55
N GLY A 401 -15.87 12.93 -16.46
CA GLY A 401 -15.73 13.15 -17.89
C GLY A 401 -16.16 14.55 -18.32
N LEU A 402 -15.73 15.01 -19.51
CA LEU A 402 -16.14 16.32 -20.07
C LEU A 402 -17.66 16.50 -20.10
N ARG A 403 -18.43 15.43 -20.31
CA ARG A 403 -19.90 15.44 -20.29
C ARG A 403 -20.49 15.69 -18.90
N GLU A 404 -19.91 15.09 -17.85
CA GLU A 404 -20.33 15.32 -16.46
C GLU A 404 -19.96 16.74 -16.02
N ARG A 405 -18.79 17.24 -16.44
CA ARG A 405 -18.36 18.63 -16.22
C ARG A 405 -19.30 19.64 -16.88
N LEU A 406 -19.80 19.35 -18.09
CA LEU A 406 -20.76 20.18 -18.81
C LEU A 406 -22.18 20.09 -18.23
N ALA A 407 -22.62 18.90 -17.81
CA ALA A 407 -23.91 18.71 -17.13
C ALA A 407 -23.95 19.46 -15.79
N LEU A 408 -22.84 19.42 -15.04
CA LEU A 408 -22.67 20.24 -13.84
C LEU A 408 -22.68 21.72 -14.20
N ALA A 409 -21.92 22.17 -15.22
CA ALA A 409 -21.87 23.57 -15.65
C ALA A 409 -23.25 24.21 -15.88
N LEU A 410 -24.16 23.45 -16.50
CA LEU A 410 -25.48 23.93 -16.96
C LEU A 410 -26.58 23.92 -15.87
N GLY A 411 -26.37 23.27 -14.72
CA GLY A 411 -27.40 23.10 -13.68
C GLY A 411 -27.38 24.09 -12.49
N GLY A 412 -26.52 25.12 -12.49
CA GLY A 412 -26.32 25.98 -11.32
C GLY A 412 -26.90 27.38 -11.45
N THR A 413 -28.01 27.68 -10.77
CA THR A 413 -28.38 29.08 -10.45
C THR A 413 -27.39 29.65 -9.42
N PRO A 414 -26.89 30.89 -9.60
CA PRO A 414 -25.91 31.49 -8.69
C PRO A 414 -26.55 31.81 -7.34
N TRP A 415 -25.99 31.29 -6.26
CA TRP A 415 -26.38 31.65 -4.90
C TRP A 415 -25.62 32.89 -4.43
N LYS A 416 -26.31 33.76 -3.68
CA LYS A 416 -25.80 35.06 -3.23
C LYS A 416 -24.69 34.87 -2.19
N THR A 417 -23.49 35.28 -2.55
CA THR A 417 -22.42 35.63 -1.61
C THR A 417 -22.77 36.93 -0.90
N LYS A 418 -22.74 36.95 0.43
CA LYS A 418 -22.55 38.16 1.22
C LYS A 418 -21.16 38.13 1.83
#